data_AF-A0A4U1IWB6-F1
#
_entry.id   AF-A0A4U1IWB6-F1
#
_cell.length_a   1.000
_cell.length_b   1.000
_cell.length_c   1.000
_cell.angle_alpha   90.00
_cell.angle_beta   90.00
_cell.angle_gamma   90.00
#
_symmetry.space_group_name_H-M   'P 1'
#
loop_
_entity.id
_entity.type
_entity.pdbx_description
1 polymer ?
#
loop_
_entity_poly.entity_id
_entity_poly.type
_entity_poly.pdbx_seq_one_letter_code
_entity_poly.pdbx_strand_id
1 'polypeptide(L)'
;MSPVTSSKTNTTRYLVALAVIPLALSTACGSELPTSEAMPEEITPTHLPAVRKDESNSLLPTYDAVLHAADGNQHAWFGADVALDGETALIAASGGAYVFVREELGWTEQAHFISDDPEESGFGAGIAIQGDTALVGAAIWYVDQPEKRNATHVFVRDGVTWTQTTTLRASDGTNADYFGAAVSLSGKTALIGAPEARIGATEGAGAAYVFVEEGGTWKEQAKLVASDSALSGWFGTSVALDGDTALVGAWAEAPKGAAYVFEREGATWTQTAKLVPRDGEQWMGFGVDVALDGDRALIAAGNTVPGAGPGSAYIFERSGGTWVEKAQLLPKTPWPPHAHVESVALDGDTAIVALKGLLGETKVGEGAARVFQQIGDAWVEKARLEPQIPAPGSWFGSSCALSGNVALIGAQLQTIDAIEEKGAVHAFELVTETGDACATGDDCPSGVCVDGICCGAEGCPEVDGTGGSGGQGADMATAEAGCQCGIDNTSASSTLHHVAGLLLLGLLGLRRKR
;
A
#
# COMPACT_ATOMS: atom_id res chain seq x y z
N MET A 1 31.26 63.88 36.57
CA MET A 1 31.88 62.64 37.07
C MET A 1 31.03 61.47 36.61
N SER A 2 31.56 60.64 35.73
CA SER A 2 31.07 59.27 35.44
C SER A 2 31.39 58.33 36.65
N PRO A 3 31.07 57.01 36.68
CA PRO A 3 30.57 56.16 35.57
C PRO A 3 29.64 54.94 35.90
N VAL A 4 29.18 54.25 34.82
CA VAL A 4 29.15 52.75 34.59
C VAL A 4 28.10 51.88 35.35
N THR A 5 27.36 50.87 34.81
CA THR A 5 27.31 50.11 33.53
C THR A 5 26.02 49.26 33.38
N SER A 6 25.80 48.77 32.14
CA SER A 6 24.79 47.83 31.63
C SER A 6 25.00 46.32 31.93
N SER A 7 23.93 45.51 31.85
CA SER A 7 23.87 44.17 31.19
C SER A 7 22.38 43.86 30.85
N LYS A 8 21.96 43.58 29.61
CA LYS A 8 22.13 42.45 28.66
C LYS A 8 21.42 41.14 29.02
N THR A 9 20.34 40.91 28.26
CA THR A 9 19.71 39.69 27.70
C THR A 9 20.42 38.36 27.92
N ASN A 10 19.64 37.35 28.33
CA ASN A 10 20.04 35.95 28.43
C ASN A 10 19.40 35.15 27.27
N THR A 11 20.25 34.60 26.40
CA THR A 11 19.88 33.66 25.33
C THR A 11 20.61 32.36 25.65
N THR A 12 19.88 31.30 25.97
CA THR A 12 20.47 29.98 26.22
C THR A 12 20.60 29.24 24.88
N ARG A 13 21.84 29.09 24.40
CA ARG A 13 22.21 28.14 23.33
C ARG A 13 22.85 26.91 23.99
N TYR A 14 22.38 25.72 23.64
CA TYR A 14 23.04 24.45 23.95
C TYR A 14 24.24 24.26 23.01
N LEU A 15 25.42 24.02 23.59
CA LEU A 15 26.65 23.62 22.91
C LEU A 15 26.95 22.17 23.33
N VAL A 16 27.01 21.26 22.36
CA VAL A 16 27.46 19.87 22.56
C VAL A 16 28.98 19.84 22.52
N ALA A 17 29.61 19.34 23.58
CA ALA A 17 31.06 19.17 23.69
C ALA A 17 31.47 17.80 23.12
N LEU A 18 32.39 17.81 22.14
CA LEU A 18 33.14 16.64 21.69
C LEU A 18 34.21 16.25 22.73
N ALA A 19 34.12 15.04 23.27
CA ALA A 19 35.18 14.43 24.07
C ALA A 19 36.04 13.53 23.18
N VAL A 20 37.33 13.85 23.09
CA VAL A 20 38.37 13.07 22.40
C VAL A 20 39.00 12.10 23.41
N ILE A 21 38.99 10.80 23.10
CA ILE A 21 39.68 9.75 23.87
C ILE A 21 40.98 9.38 23.11
N PRO A 22 42.18 9.47 23.71
CA PRO A 22 43.42 9.06 23.05
C PRO A 22 43.69 7.57 23.28
N LEU A 23 43.91 6.81 22.19
CA LEU A 23 44.48 5.46 22.25
C LEU A 23 46.02 5.55 22.19
N ALA A 24 46.67 4.94 23.19
CA ALA A 24 48.12 4.79 23.25
C ALA A 24 48.60 3.60 22.39
N LEU A 25 49.68 3.84 21.63
CA LEU A 25 50.46 2.80 20.96
C LEU A 25 51.29 1.98 21.95
N SER A 26 51.38 0.66 21.75
CA SER A 26 52.58 -0.09 22.09
C SER A 26 52.94 -1.07 20.97
N THR A 27 54.15 -0.90 20.44
CA THR A 27 54.84 -1.73 19.46
C THR A 27 55.39 -3.02 20.06
N ALA A 28 55.26 -4.14 19.34
CA ALA A 28 56.22 -5.25 19.32
C ALA A 28 56.09 -6.03 17.99
N CYS A 29 57.16 -6.72 17.61
CA CYS A 29 57.69 -6.84 16.24
C CYS A 29 57.65 -8.28 15.70
N GLY A 30 57.70 -8.40 14.37
CA GLY A 30 58.14 -9.58 13.59
C GLY A 30 57.01 -10.50 13.12
N SER A 31 57.00 -11.05 11.91
CA SER A 31 57.91 -10.99 10.76
C SER A 31 57.24 -11.77 9.59
N GLU A 32 57.64 -11.43 8.36
CA GLU A 32 57.51 -12.21 7.11
C GLU A 32 56.18 -12.18 6.33
N LEU A 33 56.23 -11.44 5.20
CA LEU A 33 55.44 -11.67 4.00
C LEU A 33 56.32 -12.40 2.97
N PRO A 34 55.73 -13.28 2.14
CA PRO A 34 56.15 -13.38 0.75
C PRO A 34 55.00 -13.11 -0.22
N THR A 35 55.22 -12.07 -1.02
CA THR A 35 55.05 -11.96 -2.48
C THR A 35 54.10 -12.89 -3.24
N SER A 36 53.15 -12.26 -3.94
CA SER A 36 52.86 -12.40 -5.39
C SER A 36 52.81 -13.81 -5.98
N GLU A 37 51.60 -14.25 -6.37
CA GLU A 37 51.41 -15.02 -7.61
C GLU A 37 49.93 -14.99 -8.09
N ALA A 38 49.80 -14.67 -9.39
CA ALA A 38 48.80 -15.08 -10.37
C ALA A 38 47.28 -15.00 -10.09
N MET A 39 46.60 -14.18 -10.90
CA MET A 39 45.18 -14.37 -11.27
C MET A 39 45.02 -15.66 -12.12
N PRO A 40 43.87 -16.34 -12.03
CA PRO A 40 43.16 -16.61 -13.28
C PRO A 40 41.62 -16.43 -13.21
N GLU A 41 41.13 -15.92 -14.35
CA GLU A 41 39.90 -16.28 -15.09
C GLU A 41 38.51 -16.20 -14.42
N GLU A 42 37.77 -15.17 -14.85
CA GLU A 42 36.44 -15.22 -15.48
C GLU A 42 35.53 -16.42 -15.11
N ILE A 43 34.65 -16.20 -14.13
CA ILE A 43 33.53 -17.10 -13.83
C ILE A 43 32.33 -16.65 -14.67
N THR A 44 31.96 -17.48 -15.64
CA THR A 44 30.69 -17.41 -16.38
C THR A 44 29.53 -17.84 -15.45
N PRO A 45 28.31 -17.28 -15.60
CA PRO A 45 27.21 -17.59 -14.69
C PRO A 45 26.59 -18.94 -15.06
N THR A 46 26.93 -19.99 -14.30
CA THR A 46 26.23 -21.27 -14.33
C THR A 46 25.05 -21.24 -13.34
N HIS A 47 23.85 -21.42 -13.90
CA HIS A 47 22.61 -21.90 -13.28
C HIS A 47 22.47 -21.74 -11.76
N LEU A 48 21.75 -20.69 -11.36
CA LEU A 48 21.02 -20.70 -10.09
C LEU A 48 19.94 -21.80 -10.14
N PRO A 49 19.79 -22.63 -9.09
CA PRO A 49 18.75 -23.65 -9.06
C PRO A 49 17.38 -22.98 -8.95
N ALA A 50 16.44 -23.46 -9.76
CA ALA A 50 15.04 -23.07 -9.71
C ALA A 50 14.49 -23.24 -8.28
N VAL A 51 13.98 -22.15 -7.71
CA VAL A 51 13.17 -22.17 -6.50
C VAL A 51 11.94 -23.02 -6.81
N ARG A 52 11.71 -24.08 -6.03
CA ARG A 52 10.50 -24.89 -6.15
C ARG A 52 9.30 -24.00 -5.87
N LYS A 53 8.39 -23.89 -6.84
CA LYS A 53 7.01 -23.44 -6.59
C LYS A 53 6.39 -24.43 -5.61
N ASP A 54 5.93 -23.94 -4.48
CA ASP A 54 5.04 -24.72 -3.62
C ASP A 54 3.72 -24.85 -4.38
N GLU A 55 3.39 -26.08 -4.82
CA GLU A 55 2.14 -26.41 -5.50
C GLU A 55 1.01 -26.58 -4.47
N SER A 56 0.62 -25.48 -3.83
CA SER A 56 -0.69 -25.35 -3.20
C SER A 56 -1.42 -24.22 -3.91
N ASN A 57 -2.61 -24.52 -4.42
CA ASN A 57 -3.48 -23.67 -5.23
C ASN A 57 -4.00 -22.47 -4.42
N SER A 58 -3.08 -21.59 -4.05
CA SER A 58 -3.27 -20.32 -3.36
C SER A 58 -3.63 -19.26 -4.39
N LEU A 59 -4.36 -18.21 -3.99
CA LEU A 59 -4.44 -16.99 -4.80
C LEU A 59 -3.00 -16.54 -5.03
N LEU A 60 -2.44 -16.82 -6.22
CA LEU A 60 -1.11 -16.35 -6.56
C LEU A 60 -1.31 -14.94 -7.10
N PRO A 61 -1.07 -13.88 -6.30
CA PRO A 61 -1.09 -12.53 -6.83
C PRO A 61 -0.12 -12.49 -8.01
N THR A 62 -0.61 -12.08 -9.17
CA THR A 62 0.27 -11.88 -10.32
C THR A 62 0.88 -10.51 -10.19
N TYR A 63 2.21 -10.47 -10.14
CA TYR A 63 2.94 -9.23 -10.18
C TYR A 63 2.69 -8.54 -11.53
N ASP A 64 2.12 -7.34 -11.51
CA ASP A 64 1.70 -6.63 -12.72
C ASP A 64 2.80 -5.67 -13.18
N ALA A 65 3.19 -4.70 -12.34
CA ALA A 65 4.18 -3.69 -12.70
C ALA A 65 4.91 -3.08 -11.48
N VAL A 66 6.06 -2.45 -11.73
CA VAL A 66 6.60 -1.40 -10.86
C VAL A 66 6.34 -0.05 -11.52
N LEU A 67 5.74 0.88 -10.80
CA LEU A 67 5.50 2.25 -11.24
C LEU A 67 6.56 3.17 -10.66
N HIS A 68 7.04 4.08 -11.51
CA HIS A 68 8.02 5.10 -11.19
C HIS A 68 7.65 6.38 -11.93
N ALA A 69 7.95 7.54 -11.34
CA ALA A 69 7.81 8.83 -12.01
C ALA A 69 8.69 8.88 -13.28
N ALA A 70 8.09 9.21 -14.43
CA ALA A 70 8.75 9.20 -15.73
C ALA A 70 9.77 10.35 -15.91
N ASP A 71 9.62 11.44 -15.15
CA ASP A 71 10.49 12.63 -15.26
C ASP A 71 11.91 12.41 -14.71
N GLY A 72 12.17 11.29 -14.04
CA GLY A 72 13.48 10.94 -13.49
C GLY A 72 14.04 11.97 -12.49
N ASN A 73 13.24 12.90 -11.98
CA ASN A 73 13.69 14.02 -11.15
C ASN A 73 13.31 13.86 -9.65
N GLN A 74 13.73 14.84 -8.85
CA GLN A 74 14.13 14.79 -7.43
C GLN A 74 13.01 14.68 -6.37
N HIS A 75 11.83 14.20 -6.73
CA HIS A 75 10.73 14.07 -5.77
C HIS A 75 10.95 12.79 -4.95
N ALA A 76 11.60 12.96 -3.79
CA ALA A 76 11.69 11.89 -2.80
C ALA A 76 10.27 11.39 -2.45
N TRP A 77 10.16 10.16 -1.99
CA TRP A 77 8.91 9.60 -1.45
C TRP A 77 7.79 9.35 -2.48
N PHE A 78 8.09 9.05 -3.74
CA PHE A 78 7.08 8.51 -4.66
C PHE A 78 6.44 7.23 -4.09
N GLY A 79 5.11 7.20 -4.00
CA GLY A 79 4.39 6.12 -3.31
C GLY A 79 4.23 6.36 -1.81
N ALA A 80 4.43 7.58 -1.31
CA ALA A 80 4.11 7.96 0.07
C ALA A 80 2.64 7.72 0.39
N ASP A 81 1.77 8.01 -0.57
CA ASP A 81 0.33 7.74 -0.53
C ASP A 81 -0.11 7.26 -1.93
N VAL A 82 -1.10 6.37 -1.97
CA VAL A 82 -1.62 5.79 -3.22
C VAL A 82 -3.14 5.74 -3.14
N ALA A 83 -3.80 6.19 -4.20
CA ALA A 83 -5.25 6.08 -4.37
C ALA A 83 -5.57 5.43 -5.72
N LEU A 84 -6.64 4.66 -5.79
CA LEU A 84 -7.01 3.88 -6.96
C LEU A 84 -8.52 3.92 -7.17
N ASP A 85 -8.94 4.18 -8.41
CA ASP A 85 -10.32 4.04 -8.85
C ASP A 85 -10.35 3.28 -10.18
N GLY A 86 -10.78 2.01 -10.10
CA GLY A 86 -10.67 1.05 -11.20
C GLY A 86 -9.23 0.95 -11.71
N GLU A 87 -9.03 1.40 -12.94
CA GLU A 87 -7.73 1.35 -13.63
C GLU A 87 -6.97 2.68 -13.61
N THR A 88 -7.43 3.67 -12.84
CA THR A 88 -6.76 4.97 -12.69
C THR A 88 -6.17 5.11 -11.29
N ALA A 89 -4.85 5.18 -11.22
CA ALA A 89 -4.10 5.39 -9.98
C ALA A 89 -3.69 6.85 -9.85
N LEU A 90 -3.76 7.38 -8.63
CA LEU A 90 -3.11 8.62 -8.22
C LEU A 90 -2.03 8.27 -7.20
N ILE A 91 -0.81 8.77 -7.40
CA ILE A 91 0.35 8.43 -6.58
C ILE A 91 1.01 9.71 -6.10
N ALA A 92 1.13 9.86 -4.79
CA ALA A 92 1.79 11.00 -4.18
C ALA A 92 3.32 10.88 -4.22
N ALA A 93 3.98 12.02 -4.33
CA ALA A 93 5.42 12.20 -4.15
C ALA A 93 5.69 13.52 -3.41
N SER A 94 6.91 13.75 -2.94
CA SER A 94 7.26 15.02 -2.30
C SER A 94 7.08 16.20 -3.25
N GLY A 95 6.07 17.04 -3.05
CA GLY A 95 5.81 18.22 -3.88
C GLY A 95 5.09 17.94 -5.21
N GLY A 96 4.52 16.74 -5.39
CA GLY A 96 3.85 16.35 -6.64
C GLY A 96 2.87 15.18 -6.47
N ALA A 97 2.03 14.96 -7.47
CA ALA A 97 1.21 13.75 -7.57
C ALA A 97 1.08 13.30 -9.03
N TYR A 98 1.10 12.00 -9.28
CA TYR A 98 1.14 11.43 -10.62
C TYR A 98 -0.09 10.58 -10.89
N VAL A 99 -0.70 10.74 -12.06
CA VAL A 99 -1.82 9.91 -12.52
C VAL A 99 -1.28 8.84 -13.45
N PHE A 100 -1.54 7.58 -13.10
CA PHE A 100 -1.27 6.44 -13.98
C PHE A 100 -2.59 5.81 -14.42
N VAL A 101 -2.65 5.37 -15.67
CA VAL A 101 -3.79 4.63 -16.22
C VAL A 101 -3.30 3.28 -16.71
N ARG A 102 -3.97 2.21 -16.27
CA ARG A 102 -3.74 0.84 -16.76
C ARG A 102 -4.47 0.64 -18.08
N GLU A 103 -3.73 0.21 -19.08
CA GLU A 103 -4.23 -0.17 -20.40
C GLU A 103 -3.84 -1.63 -20.70
N GLU A 104 -4.25 -2.16 -21.86
CA GLU A 104 -3.97 -3.57 -22.24
C GLU A 104 -2.48 -3.95 -22.19
N LEU A 105 -1.57 -2.99 -22.40
CA LEU A 105 -0.13 -3.21 -22.42
C LEU A 105 0.57 -2.83 -21.11
N GLY A 106 -0.18 -2.47 -20.07
CA GLY A 106 0.33 -2.08 -18.75
C GLY A 106 0.00 -0.64 -18.37
N TRP A 107 0.70 -0.12 -17.37
CA TRP A 107 0.48 1.21 -16.82
C TRP A 107 1.21 2.30 -17.59
N THR A 108 0.53 3.43 -17.80
CA THR A 108 1.10 4.62 -18.43
C THR A 108 0.88 5.84 -17.55
N GLU A 109 1.91 6.69 -17.41
CA GLU A 109 1.77 7.98 -16.74
C GLU A 109 0.97 8.92 -17.65
N GLN A 110 -0.22 9.32 -17.21
CA GLN A 110 -1.12 10.20 -17.95
C GLN A 110 -0.92 11.67 -17.59
N ALA A 111 -0.63 11.96 -16.32
CA ALA A 111 -0.46 13.33 -15.85
C ALA A 111 0.47 13.42 -14.63
N HIS A 112 1.04 14.61 -14.45
CA HIS A 112 1.80 15.00 -13.27
C HIS A 112 1.24 16.34 -12.76
N PHE A 113 0.76 16.34 -11.53
CA PHE A 113 0.27 17.49 -10.80
C PHE A 113 1.41 18.08 -9.99
N ILE A 114 1.68 19.36 -10.23
CA ILE A 114 2.65 20.16 -9.48
C ILE A 114 1.89 21.38 -8.98
N SER A 115 2.20 21.83 -7.76
CA SER A 115 1.65 23.10 -7.29
C SER A 115 2.13 24.25 -8.16
N ASP A 116 1.22 25.17 -8.50
CA ASP A 116 1.57 26.44 -9.13
C ASP A 116 2.38 27.35 -8.17
N ASP A 117 2.38 27.03 -6.87
CA ASP A 117 3.23 27.67 -5.86
C ASP A 117 4.51 26.83 -5.63
N PRO A 118 5.68 27.25 -6.14
CA PRO A 118 6.92 26.48 -6.03
C PRO A 118 7.45 26.34 -4.59
N GLU A 119 6.84 27.04 -3.64
CA GLU A 119 7.19 26.99 -2.22
C GLU A 119 6.19 26.13 -1.42
N GLU A 120 5.14 25.58 -2.04
CA GLU A 120 4.18 24.65 -1.42
C GLU A 120 4.75 23.23 -1.36
N SER A 121 5.74 23.02 -0.48
CA SER A 121 6.45 21.75 -0.33
C SER A 121 5.59 20.59 0.19
N GLY A 122 4.41 20.89 0.74
CA GLY A 122 3.46 19.90 1.26
C GLY A 122 2.57 19.26 0.20
N PHE A 123 2.64 19.70 -1.06
CA PHE A 123 1.81 19.15 -2.13
C PHE A 123 2.07 17.64 -2.30
N GLY A 124 1.00 16.85 -2.33
CA GLY A 124 1.08 15.40 -2.28
C GLY A 124 1.01 14.82 -0.86
N ALA A 125 0.64 15.59 0.16
CA ALA A 125 0.54 15.10 1.55
C ALA A 125 -0.55 14.05 1.76
N GLY A 126 -1.68 14.19 1.05
CA GLY A 126 -2.76 13.21 1.05
C GLY A 126 -3.51 13.31 -0.27
N ILE A 127 -3.98 12.18 -0.80
CA ILE A 127 -4.60 12.14 -2.13
C ILE A 127 -5.90 11.35 -2.14
N ALA A 128 -6.79 11.68 -3.07
CA ALA A 128 -7.98 10.89 -3.37
C ALA A 128 -8.34 11.01 -4.85
N ILE A 129 -8.88 9.95 -5.43
CA ILE A 129 -9.35 9.95 -6.81
C ILE A 129 -10.66 9.17 -6.91
N GLN A 130 -11.60 9.70 -7.70
CA GLN A 130 -12.79 8.97 -8.11
C GLN A 130 -13.32 9.54 -9.42
N GLY A 131 -13.52 8.67 -10.40
CA GLY A 131 -13.90 9.00 -11.77
C GLY A 131 -12.97 10.05 -12.36
N ASP A 132 -13.56 11.19 -12.72
CA ASP A 132 -12.86 12.31 -13.34
C ASP A 132 -12.43 13.40 -12.34
N THR A 133 -12.45 13.11 -11.03
CA THR A 133 -12.06 14.07 -9.99
C THR A 133 -10.92 13.50 -9.15
N ALA A 134 -9.88 14.30 -8.96
CA ALA A 134 -8.76 14.01 -8.08
C ALA A 134 -8.57 15.16 -7.10
N LEU A 135 -8.21 14.84 -5.86
CA LEU A 135 -7.83 15.81 -4.84
C LEU A 135 -6.41 15.56 -4.39
N VAL A 136 -5.65 16.65 -4.22
CA VAL A 136 -4.27 16.60 -3.70
C VAL A 136 -4.13 17.60 -2.55
N GLY A 137 -3.84 17.08 -1.38
CA GLY A 137 -3.53 17.83 -0.19
C GLY A 137 -2.14 18.46 -0.22
N ALA A 138 -2.03 19.63 0.40
CA ALA A 138 -0.82 20.43 0.50
C ALA A 138 -0.56 20.83 1.96
N ALA A 139 -0.39 19.83 2.83
CA ALA A 139 -0.12 20.03 4.26
C ALA A 139 1.39 20.14 4.53
N ILE A 140 1.82 21.24 5.14
CA ILE A 140 3.24 21.50 5.43
C ILE A 140 3.53 21.21 6.90
N TRP A 141 4.33 20.18 7.17
CA TRP A 141 4.66 19.71 8.52
C TRP A 141 5.77 20.53 9.24
N TYR A 142 6.46 21.43 8.53
CA TYR A 142 7.53 22.26 9.10
C TYR A 142 7.22 23.75 8.94
N VAL A 143 6.78 24.36 10.03
CA VAL A 143 6.36 25.77 10.12
C VAL A 143 7.54 26.70 10.39
N ASP A 144 8.27 27.04 9.33
CA ASP A 144 9.03 28.31 9.25
C ASP A 144 8.38 29.30 8.25
N GLN A 145 7.15 29.01 7.78
CA GLN A 145 6.39 29.86 6.84
C GLN A 145 4.98 30.21 7.38
N PRO A 146 4.86 31.17 8.31
CA PRO A 146 3.59 31.55 8.95
C PRO A 146 2.56 32.20 8.01
N GLU A 147 2.94 32.59 6.80
CA GLU A 147 2.06 33.28 5.83
C GLU A 147 1.26 32.37 4.90
N LYS A 148 1.54 31.05 4.85
CA LYS A 148 0.95 30.14 3.86
C LYS A 148 -0.03 29.12 4.43
N ARG A 149 -1.32 29.26 4.10
CA ARG A 149 -2.35 28.31 4.52
C ARG A 149 -2.17 26.97 3.82
N ASN A 150 -2.34 25.87 4.55
CA ASN A 150 -2.50 24.54 3.95
C ASN A 150 -3.77 24.51 3.08
N ALA A 151 -3.79 23.61 2.10
CA ALA A 151 -4.85 23.54 1.10
C ALA A 151 -5.07 22.11 0.62
N THR A 152 -6.16 21.94 -0.13
CA THR A 152 -6.38 20.77 -0.99
C THR A 152 -6.79 21.26 -2.37
N HIS A 153 -6.15 20.76 -3.40
CA HIS A 153 -6.33 21.18 -4.78
C HIS A 153 -7.21 20.16 -5.50
N VAL A 154 -8.23 20.63 -6.22
CA VAL A 154 -9.15 19.79 -6.99
C VAL A 154 -8.74 19.82 -8.44
N PHE A 155 -8.49 18.64 -8.99
CA PHE A 155 -8.21 18.40 -10.40
C PHE A 155 -9.40 17.70 -11.05
N VAL A 156 -9.79 18.14 -12.24
CA VAL A 156 -10.86 17.53 -13.03
C VAL A 156 -10.31 17.09 -14.38
N ARG A 157 -10.67 15.87 -14.79
CA ARG A 157 -10.32 15.28 -16.08
C ARG A 157 -11.35 15.64 -17.15
N ASP A 158 -10.86 16.08 -18.30
CA ASP A 158 -11.62 16.18 -19.56
C ASP A 158 -10.83 15.44 -20.65
N GLY A 159 -11.35 14.28 -21.07
CA GLY A 159 -10.64 13.32 -21.91
C GLY A 159 -9.39 12.77 -21.19
N VAL A 160 -8.20 13.17 -21.65
CA VAL A 160 -6.91 12.80 -21.04
C VAL A 160 -6.25 13.95 -20.29
N THR A 161 -6.87 15.14 -20.29
CA THR A 161 -6.29 16.34 -19.69
C THR A 161 -6.85 16.54 -18.29
N TRP A 162 -5.97 16.64 -17.32
CA TRP A 162 -6.31 17.02 -15.95
C TRP A 162 -6.03 18.49 -15.73
N THR A 163 -6.99 19.20 -15.12
CA THR A 163 -6.85 20.63 -14.83
C THR A 163 -7.20 20.94 -13.39
N GLN A 164 -6.37 21.74 -12.72
CA GLN A 164 -6.72 22.27 -11.41
C GLN A 164 -7.88 23.26 -11.55
N THR A 165 -9.01 22.98 -10.90
CA THR A 165 -10.24 23.79 -11.00
C THR A 165 -10.50 24.63 -9.75
N THR A 166 -10.05 24.17 -8.57
CA THR A 166 -10.37 24.82 -7.29
C THR A 166 -9.30 24.50 -6.24
N THR A 167 -9.08 25.42 -5.31
CA THR A 167 -8.32 25.19 -4.08
C THR A 167 -9.25 25.30 -2.87
N LEU A 168 -9.34 24.23 -2.09
CA LEU A 168 -10.11 24.11 -0.86
C LEU A 168 -9.26 24.50 0.34
N ARG A 169 -9.88 25.21 1.28
CA ARG A 169 -9.26 25.64 2.53
C ARG A 169 -10.32 25.60 3.62
N ALA A 170 -9.97 25.09 4.80
CA ALA A 170 -10.80 25.21 5.98
C ALA A 170 -11.13 26.69 6.27
N SER A 171 -12.40 26.96 6.57
CA SER A 171 -12.94 28.30 6.82
C SER A 171 -12.34 28.97 8.05
N ASP A 172 -11.94 28.18 9.04
CA ASP A 172 -11.25 28.59 10.26
C ASP A 172 -9.80 28.09 10.35
N GLY A 173 -9.28 27.54 9.24
CA GLY A 173 -7.99 26.85 9.20
C GLY A 173 -6.79 27.77 9.38
N THR A 174 -5.83 27.29 10.17
CA THR A 174 -4.48 27.86 10.29
C THR A 174 -3.44 26.93 9.66
N ASN A 175 -2.23 27.43 9.40
CA ASN A 175 -1.13 26.62 8.84
C ASN A 175 -0.70 25.50 9.79
N ALA A 176 -0.90 25.68 11.10
CA ALA A 176 -0.56 24.67 12.09
C ALA A 176 -1.53 23.49 12.08
N ASP A 177 -2.70 23.60 11.44
CA ASP A 177 -3.76 22.59 11.52
C ASP A 177 -3.49 21.38 10.61
N TYR A 178 -2.53 21.48 9.69
CA TYR A 178 -2.21 20.48 8.66
C TYR A 178 -3.43 20.03 7.82
N PHE A 179 -4.32 20.96 7.49
CA PHE A 179 -5.42 20.72 6.58
C PHE A 179 -4.92 20.13 5.25
N GLY A 180 -5.50 19.02 4.80
CA GLY A 180 -5.05 18.31 3.60
C GLY A 180 -4.03 17.22 3.89
N ALA A 181 -3.75 16.89 5.16
CA ALA A 181 -2.87 15.77 5.52
C ALA A 181 -3.46 14.41 5.15
N ALA A 182 -4.79 14.29 5.11
CA ALA A 182 -5.50 13.12 4.64
C ALA A 182 -6.72 13.58 3.84
N VAL A 183 -7.03 12.89 2.75
CA VAL A 183 -8.10 13.28 1.83
C VAL A 183 -8.85 12.04 1.38
N SER A 184 -10.19 12.10 1.36
CA SER A 184 -11.05 11.06 0.80
C SER A 184 -12.18 11.69 -0.02
N LEU A 185 -12.66 10.97 -1.03
CA LEU A 185 -13.65 11.44 -2.00
C LEU A 185 -14.73 10.38 -2.21
N SER A 186 -16.00 10.80 -2.15
CA SER A 186 -17.13 9.99 -2.58
C SER A 186 -18.15 10.85 -3.32
N GLY A 187 -18.31 10.55 -4.62
CA GLY A 187 -19.01 11.35 -5.60
C GLY A 187 -18.55 12.81 -5.61
N LYS A 188 -19.43 13.67 -5.11
CA LYS A 188 -19.25 15.13 -5.04
C LYS A 188 -18.91 15.62 -3.63
N THR A 189 -18.56 14.70 -2.72
CA THR A 189 -18.27 15.02 -1.33
C THR A 189 -16.82 14.66 -1.05
N ALA A 190 -16.05 15.61 -0.51
CA ALA A 190 -14.68 15.38 -0.06
C ALA A 190 -14.62 15.50 1.46
N LEU A 191 -13.82 14.63 2.08
CA LEU A 191 -13.50 14.66 3.50
C LEU A 191 -12.01 14.92 3.65
N ILE A 192 -11.64 15.98 4.36
CA ILE A 192 -10.26 16.47 4.44
C ILE A 192 -9.83 16.57 5.91
N GLY A 193 -8.78 15.83 6.26
CA GLY A 193 -8.19 15.80 7.60
C GLY A 193 -7.36 17.05 7.90
N ALA A 194 -7.40 17.47 9.17
CA ALA A 194 -6.58 18.53 9.76
C ALA A 194 -6.18 18.09 11.19
N PRO A 195 -5.21 17.16 11.33
CA PRO A 195 -4.94 16.46 12.59
C PRO A 195 -4.50 17.36 13.74
N GLU A 196 -3.96 18.55 13.45
CA GLU A 196 -3.48 19.50 14.46
C GLU A 196 -4.46 20.64 14.72
N ALA A 197 -5.65 20.60 14.11
CA ALA A 197 -6.65 21.64 14.29
C ALA A 197 -7.00 21.84 15.77
N ARG A 198 -7.03 23.10 16.19
CA ARG A 198 -7.40 23.49 17.54
C ARG A 198 -8.93 23.47 17.70
N ILE A 199 -9.42 22.80 18.75
CA ILE A 199 -10.85 22.77 19.11
C ILE A 199 -11.05 23.52 20.43
N GLY A 200 -11.60 24.72 20.35
CA GLY A 200 -11.84 25.58 21.52
C GLY A 200 -10.54 25.95 22.25
N ALA A 201 -10.33 25.36 23.43
CA ALA A 201 -9.13 25.54 24.24
C ALA A 201 -8.02 24.51 23.96
N THR A 202 -8.34 23.43 23.23
CA THR A 202 -7.53 22.22 23.11
C THR A 202 -6.73 22.22 21.81
N GLU A 203 -5.40 22.19 21.92
CA GLU A 203 -4.47 22.11 20.78
C GLU A 203 -4.28 20.65 20.34
N GLY A 204 -4.07 20.43 19.04
CA GLY A 204 -3.85 19.08 18.50
C GLY A 204 -5.02 18.10 18.71
N ALA A 205 -6.22 18.62 19.02
CA ALA A 205 -7.42 17.79 19.11
C ALA A 205 -7.77 17.20 17.74
N GLY A 206 -7.54 17.98 16.68
CA GLY A 206 -7.77 17.59 15.30
C GLY A 206 -9.21 17.82 14.83
N ALA A 207 -9.37 17.90 13.52
CA ALA A 207 -10.66 18.05 12.84
C ALA A 207 -10.63 17.35 11.48
N ALA A 208 -11.81 17.11 10.92
CA ALA A 208 -11.98 16.81 9.51
C ALA A 208 -13.06 17.72 8.92
N TYR A 209 -12.90 18.16 7.67
CA TYR A 209 -13.80 19.09 7.02
C TYR A 209 -14.47 18.43 5.84
N VAL A 210 -15.78 18.59 5.73
CA VAL A 210 -16.57 18.09 4.62
C VAL A 210 -16.78 19.20 3.62
N PHE A 211 -16.37 18.97 2.37
CA PHE A 211 -16.68 19.83 1.25
C PHE A 211 -17.64 19.14 0.30
N VAL A 212 -18.60 19.89 -0.26
CA VAL A 212 -19.55 19.38 -1.26
C VAL A 212 -19.51 20.24 -2.51
N GLU A 213 -19.46 19.59 -3.66
CA GLU A 213 -19.56 20.21 -4.97
C GLU A 213 -21.02 20.37 -5.39
N GLU A 214 -21.42 21.63 -5.60
CA GLU A 214 -22.74 21.99 -6.08
C GLU A 214 -22.62 22.98 -7.26
N GLY A 215 -22.99 22.53 -8.46
CA GLY A 215 -23.06 23.40 -9.64
C GLY A 215 -21.70 23.93 -10.11
N GLY A 216 -20.67 23.10 -10.03
CA GLY A 216 -19.28 23.38 -10.35
C GLY A 216 -18.50 24.10 -9.25
N THR A 217 -19.08 24.27 -8.05
CA THR A 217 -18.46 25.00 -6.93
C THR A 217 -18.42 24.15 -5.68
N TRP A 218 -17.23 24.01 -5.09
CA TRP A 218 -17.04 23.37 -3.79
C TRP A 218 -17.34 24.32 -2.65
N LYS A 219 -18.07 23.84 -1.63
CA LYS A 219 -18.36 24.58 -0.40
C LYS A 219 -18.06 23.71 0.81
N GLU A 220 -17.49 24.30 1.85
CA GLU A 220 -17.40 23.66 3.15
C GLU A 220 -18.82 23.49 3.72
N GLN A 221 -19.24 22.24 3.91
CA GLN A 221 -20.55 21.90 4.47
C GLN A 221 -20.48 21.74 5.98
N ALA A 222 -19.40 21.13 6.50
CA ALA A 222 -19.27 20.83 7.93
C ALA A 222 -17.81 20.73 8.39
N LYS A 223 -17.61 20.99 9.68
CA LYS A 223 -16.40 20.64 10.43
C LYS A 223 -16.77 19.53 11.42
N LEU A 224 -16.13 18.39 11.29
CA LEU A 224 -16.27 17.21 12.13
C LEU A 224 -15.19 17.24 13.22
N VAL A 225 -15.61 16.99 14.45
CA VAL A 225 -14.75 16.92 15.63
C VAL A 225 -15.21 15.76 16.50
N ALA A 226 -14.27 15.06 17.14
CA ALA A 226 -14.62 14.04 18.11
C ALA A 226 -15.37 14.65 19.31
N SER A 227 -16.48 14.02 19.70
CA SER A 227 -17.31 14.46 20.84
C SER A 227 -16.58 14.49 22.18
N ASP A 228 -15.54 13.67 22.30
CA ASP A 228 -14.69 13.48 23.47
C ASP A 228 -13.23 13.84 23.18
N SER A 229 -13.00 14.76 22.24
CA SER A 229 -11.67 15.19 21.79
C SER A 229 -10.70 15.44 22.95
N ALA A 230 -9.60 14.70 22.97
CA ALA A 230 -8.50 14.91 23.91
C ALA A 230 -7.45 15.89 23.37
N LEU A 231 -6.59 16.40 24.26
CA LEU A 231 -5.37 17.10 23.86
C LEU A 231 -4.48 16.14 23.08
N SER A 232 -4.02 16.56 21.89
CA SER A 232 -3.19 15.70 21.03
C SER A 232 -3.86 14.36 20.73
N GLY A 233 -5.15 14.38 20.37
CA GLY A 233 -5.89 13.21 19.87
C GLY A 233 -5.60 12.91 18.39
N TRP A 234 -5.10 13.90 17.64
CA TRP A 234 -4.77 13.79 16.21
C TRP A 234 -5.94 13.30 15.35
N PHE A 235 -7.16 13.71 15.70
CA PHE A 235 -8.36 13.40 14.91
C PHE A 235 -8.24 13.96 13.49
N GLY A 236 -8.48 13.14 12.48
CA GLY A 236 -8.29 13.54 11.08
C GLY A 236 -6.89 13.22 10.55
N THR A 237 -6.12 12.37 11.23
CA THR A 237 -4.86 11.82 10.69
C THR A 237 -5.13 10.92 9.50
N SER A 238 -6.24 10.19 9.50
CA SER A 238 -6.72 9.37 8.40
C SER A 238 -8.23 9.58 8.25
N VAL A 239 -8.72 9.52 7.01
CA VAL A 239 -10.11 9.75 6.67
C VAL A 239 -10.55 8.80 5.57
N ALA A 240 -11.75 8.23 5.70
CA ALA A 240 -12.41 7.49 4.64
C ALA A 240 -13.87 7.95 4.53
N LEU A 241 -14.38 7.99 3.31
CA LEU A 241 -15.72 8.49 3.00
C LEU A 241 -16.37 7.55 1.99
N ASP A 242 -17.56 7.08 2.31
CA ASP A 242 -18.42 6.36 1.38
C ASP A 242 -19.86 6.87 1.50
N GLY A 243 -20.33 7.54 0.44
CA GLY A 243 -21.64 8.18 0.36
C GLY A 243 -21.88 9.15 1.52
N ASP A 244 -22.76 8.74 2.44
CA ASP A 244 -23.21 9.50 3.60
C ASP A 244 -22.50 9.08 4.91
N THR A 245 -21.50 8.20 4.84
CA THR A 245 -20.76 7.70 6.01
C THR A 245 -19.30 8.14 5.93
N ALA A 246 -18.83 8.81 6.98
CA ALA A 246 -17.45 9.23 7.14
C ALA A 246 -16.81 8.48 8.31
N LEU A 247 -15.59 8.01 8.12
CA LEU A 247 -14.77 7.37 9.13
C LEU A 247 -13.50 8.20 9.32
N VAL A 248 -13.21 8.60 10.57
CA VAL A 248 -12.08 9.47 10.87
C VAL A 248 -11.21 8.86 11.96
N GLY A 249 -9.94 8.63 11.64
CA GLY A 249 -8.94 8.10 12.57
C GLY A 249 -8.37 9.15 13.51
N ALA A 250 -8.06 8.72 14.74
CA ALA A 250 -7.44 9.49 15.80
C ALA A 250 -6.47 8.58 16.57
N TRP A 251 -5.32 8.29 15.97
CA TRP A 251 -4.39 7.26 16.45
C TRP A 251 -3.75 7.55 17.82
N ALA A 252 -3.70 8.82 18.20
CA ALA A 252 -3.16 9.28 19.47
C ALA A 252 -4.24 9.53 20.55
N GLU A 253 -5.51 9.27 20.24
CA GLU A 253 -6.61 9.44 21.18
C GLU A 253 -6.45 8.52 22.39
N ALA A 254 -6.48 9.09 23.60
CA ALA A 254 -6.25 8.31 24.80
C ALA A 254 -7.39 7.29 25.04
N PRO A 255 -7.07 6.04 25.43
CA PRO A 255 -5.73 5.56 25.79
C PRO A 255 -4.90 4.92 24.65
N LYS A 256 -5.48 4.62 23.47
CA LYS A 256 -4.91 3.64 22.51
C LYS A 256 -5.13 3.96 21.02
N GLY A 257 -5.73 5.11 20.73
CA GLY A 257 -6.29 5.46 19.44
C GLY A 257 -7.77 5.09 19.32
N ALA A 258 -8.45 5.73 18.38
CA ALA A 258 -9.86 5.49 18.06
C ALA A 258 -10.13 5.80 16.59
N ALA A 259 -11.26 5.32 16.08
CA ALA A 259 -11.86 5.82 14.85
C ALA A 259 -13.30 6.23 15.12
N TYR A 260 -13.76 7.30 14.48
CA TYR A 260 -15.08 7.88 14.72
C TYR A 260 -15.90 7.83 13.45
N VAL A 261 -17.15 7.39 13.59
CA VAL A 261 -18.10 7.34 12.48
C VAL A 261 -19.03 8.53 12.56
N PHE A 262 -19.16 9.23 11.43
CA PHE A 262 -20.13 10.28 11.22
C PHE A 262 -21.08 9.89 10.10
N GLU A 263 -22.37 10.16 10.29
CA GLU A 263 -23.41 9.91 9.28
C GLU A 263 -24.07 11.22 8.88
N ARG A 264 -24.34 11.36 7.57
CA ARG A 264 -24.99 12.52 6.97
C ARG A 264 -26.49 12.31 6.83
N GLU A 265 -27.28 13.24 7.37
CA GLU A 265 -28.70 13.40 7.07
C GLU A 265 -28.97 14.80 6.52
N GLY A 266 -29.25 14.88 5.21
CA GLY A 266 -29.31 16.15 4.48
C GLY A 266 -27.95 16.84 4.48
N ALA A 267 -27.87 18.04 5.08
CA ALA A 267 -26.60 18.77 5.23
C ALA A 267 -25.89 18.50 6.56
N THR A 268 -26.54 17.80 7.50
CA THR A 268 -26.05 17.64 8.88
C THR A 268 -25.23 16.37 9.00
N TRP A 269 -24.02 16.49 9.57
CA TRP A 269 -23.18 15.36 9.94
C TRP A 269 -23.23 15.15 11.45
N THR A 270 -23.48 13.91 11.88
CA THR A 270 -23.57 13.56 13.30
C THR A 270 -22.63 12.40 13.60
N GLN A 271 -21.84 12.49 14.67
CA GLN A 271 -21.06 11.36 15.16
C GLN A 271 -22.01 10.28 15.69
N THR A 272 -22.01 9.09 15.08
CA THR A 272 -22.89 7.97 15.47
C THR A 272 -22.16 6.86 16.21
N ALA A 273 -20.84 6.76 16.05
CA ALA A 273 -20.03 5.77 16.77
C ALA A 273 -18.61 6.24 17.08
N LYS A 274 -18.04 5.66 18.14
CA LYS A 274 -16.60 5.62 18.41
C LYS A 274 -16.18 4.16 18.41
N LEU A 275 -15.30 3.79 17.49
CA LEU A 275 -14.77 2.46 17.30
C LEU A 275 -13.44 2.33 18.04
N VAL A 276 -13.33 1.29 18.85
CA VAL A 276 -12.14 0.90 19.60
C VAL A 276 -12.06 -0.63 19.60
N PRO A 277 -10.85 -1.21 19.60
CA PRO A 277 -10.69 -2.66 19.58
C PRO A 277 -11.14 -3.28 20.91
N ARG A 278 -11.88 -4.39 20.83
CA ARG A 278 -12.48 -5.10 21.98
C ARG A 278 -11.47 -5.80 22.86
N ASP A 279 -10.41 -6.32 22.26
CA ASP A 279 -9.35 -7.03 22.96
C ASP A 279 -8.62 -6.13 23.98
N GLY A 280 -8.73 -4.81 23.81
CA GLY A 280 -8.07 -3.85 24.66
C GLY A 280 -6.55 -4.08 24.64
N GLU A 281 -5.99 -4.50 23.50
CA GLU A 281 -4.54 -4.64 23.33
C GLU A 281 -3.82 -3.31 23.66
N GLN A 282 -2.57 -3.37 24.13
CA GLN A 282 -1.88 -2.23 24.76
C GLN A 282 -1.22 -1.26 23.77
N TRP A 283 -1.47 -1.42 22.48
CA TRP A 283 -0.72 -0.75 21.42
C TRP A 283 -1.35 0.60 21.08
N MET A 284 -0.52 1.64 21.03
CA MET A 284 -0.89 2.94 20.48
C MET A 284 -0.89 2.83 18.96
N GLY A 285 -1.86 3.45 18.27
CA GLY A 285 -1.89 3.48 16.80
C GLY A 285 -3.19 3.03 16.15
N PHE A 286 -4.22 2.65 16.92
CA PHE A 286 -5.52 2.31 16.32
C PHE A 286 -6.14 3.55 15.65
N GLY A 287 -6.43 3.45 14.35
CA GLY A 287 -6.86 4.59 13.53
C GLY A 287 -5.71 5.35 12.87
N VAL A 288 -4.50 4.76 12.79
CA VAL A 288 -3.40 5.32 11.99
C VAL A 288 -3.79 5.42 10.52
N ASP A 289 -4.51 4.42 10.02
CA ASP A 289 -5.12 4.42 8.69
C ASP A 289 -6.50 3.75 8.76
N VAL A 290 -7.40 4.17 7.88
CA VAL A 290 -8.80 3.72 7.85
C VAL A 290 -9.30 3.55 6.42
N ALA A 291 -10.06 2.49 6.18
CA ALA A 291 -10.77 2.26 4.93
C ALA A 291 -12.25 1.96 5.22
N LEU A 292 -13.12 2.34 4.28
CA LEU A 292 -14.56 2.20 4.39
C LEU A 292 -15.12 1.73 3.05
N ASP A 293 -15.98 0.72 3.08
CA ASP A 293 -16.77 0.26 1.95
C ASP A 293 -18.18 -0.13 2.45
N GLY A 294 -19.17 0.68 2.12
CA GLY A 294 -20.55 0.55 2.58
C GLY A 294 -20.67 0.46 4.11
N ASP A 295 -21.15 -0.70 4.56
CA ASP A 295 -21.37 -1.01 5.98
C ASP A 295 -20.14 -1.64 6.64
N ARG A 296 -18.96 -1.60 6.00
CA ARG A 296 -17.74 -2.23 6.51
C ARG A 296 -16.61 -1.22 6.65
N ALA A 297 -15.99 -1.23 7.81
CA ALA A 297 -14.82 -0.41 8.13
C ALA A 297 -13.63 -1.32 8.43
N LEU A 298 -12.47 -0.97 7.89
CA LEU A 298 -11.19 -1.60 8.20
C LEU A 298 -10.27 -0.55 8.82
N ILE A 299 -9.74 -0.85 10.02
CA ILE A 299 -8.96 0.12 10.80
C ILE A 299 -7.60 -0.49 11.14
N ALA A 300 -6.53 0.19 10.72
CA ALA A 300 -5.17 -0.18 11.06
C ALA A 300 -4.84 0.15 12.52
N ALA A 301 -4.07 -0.72 13.16
CA ALA A 301 -3.47 -0.52 14.47
C ALA A 301 -2.03 -1.03 14.46
N GLY A 302 -1.13 -0.20 13.95
CA GLY A 302 0.30 -0.48 13.94
C GLY A 302 0.89 -0.56 15.35
N ASN A 303 1.89 -1.42 15.53
CA ASN A 303 2.64 -1.47 16.77
C ASN A 303 4.04 -0.90 16.56
N THR A 304 4.32 0.21 17.24
CA THR A 304 5.63 0.88 17.18
C THR A 304 6.59 0.42 18.29
N VAL A 305 6.12 -0.44 19.21
CA VAL A 305 6.95 -0.98 20.30
C VAL A 305 7.92 -2.03 19.75
N PRO A 306 9.25 -1.83 19.88
CA PRO A 306 10.22 -2.79 19.38
C PRO A 306 10.02 -4.18 19.96
N GLY A 307 9.91 -5.20 19.08
CA GLY A 307 9.78 -6.61 19.47
C GLY A 307 8.36 -7.09 19.79
N ALA A 308 7.35 -6.23 19.69
CA ALA A 308 5.96 -6.55 20.05
C ALA A 308 5.07 -7.02 18.88
N GLY A 309 5.67 -7.36 17.74
CA GLY A 309 4.96 -7.71 16.50
C GLY A 309 4.50 -6.48 15.72
N PRO A 310 3.91 -6.66 14.52
CA PRO A 310 3.58 -5.55 13.63
C PRO A 310 2.30 -4.79 13.99
N GLY A 311 1.50 -5.29 14.93
CA GLY A 311 0.15 -4.80 15.17
C GLY A 311 -0.88 -5.58 14.35
N SER A 312 -2.05 -4.99 14.12
CA SER A 312 -3.20 -5.67 13.50
C SER A 312 -4.05 -4.69 12.71
N ALA A 313 -5.01 -5.20 11.95
CA ALA A 313 -6.14 -4.41 11.47
C ALA A 313 -7.46 -5.01 11.95
N TYR A 314 -8.49 -4.19 12.12
CA TYR A 314 -9.78 -4.61 12.67
C TYR A 314 -10.92 -4.33 11.71
N ILE A 315 -11.78 -5.33 11.49
CA ILE A 315 -12.99 -5.20 10.70
C ILE A 315 -14.16 -4.90 11.63
N PHE A 316 -14.85 -3.80 11.35
CA PHE A 316 -16.14 -3.47 11.95
C PHE A 316 -17.22 -3.53 10.87
N GLU A 317 -18.39 -4.06 11.22
CA GLU A 317 -19.56 -4.07 10.36
C GLU A 317 -20.74 -3.36 11.02
N ARG A 318 -21.43 -2.53 10.25
CA ARG A 318 -22.67 -1.87 10.66
C ARG A 318 -23.84 -2.82 10.44
N SER A 319 -24.59 -3.07 11.51
CA SER A 319 -25.85 -3.83 11.43
C SER A 319 -26.88 -3.22 12.38
N GLY A 320 -28.07 -2.93 11.86
CA GLY A 320 -29.13 -2.28 12.63
C GLY A 320 -28.72 -0.91 13.21
N GLY A 321 -27.89 -0.15 12.49
CA GLY A 321 -27.37 1.16 12.92
C GLY A 321 -26.28 1.11 13.99
N THR A 322 -25.77 -0.08 14.33
CA THR A 322 -24.68 -0.24 15.30
C THR A 322 -23.46 -0.87 14.62
N TRP A 323 -22.28 -0.33 14.90
CA TRP A 323 -21.01 -0.89 14.47
C TRP A 323 -20.52 -1.96 15.44
N VAL A 324 -20.15 -3.12 14.90
CA VAL A 324 -19.72 -4.28 15.66
C VAL A 324 -18.39 -4.76 15.11
N GLU A 325 -17.39 -4.91 15.98
CA GLU A 325 -16.14 -5.58 15.60
C GLU A 325 -16.43 -7.05 15.27
N LYS A 326 -16.02 -7.45 14.05
CA LYS A 326 -16.24 -8.79 13.48
C LYS A 326 -14.98 -9.62 13.41
N ALA A 327 -13.84 -8.99 13.12
CA ALA A 327 -12.58 -9.70 12.99
C ALA A 327 -11.39 -8.83 13.35
N GLN A 328 -10.32 -9.49 13.81
CA GLN A 328 -8.98 -8.95 13.91
C GLN A 328 -8.12 -9.66 12.86
N LEU A 329 -7.59 -8.90 11.91
CA LEU A 329 -6.70 -9.37 10.85
C LEU A 329 -5.26 -9.29 11.37
N LEU A 330 -4.76 -10.44 11.84
CA LEU A 330 -3.40 -10.62 12.28
C LEU A 330 -2.54 -11.11 11.11
N PRO A 331 -1.53 -10.35 10.66
CA PRO A 331 -0.59 -10.86 9.67
C PRO A 331 0.08 -12.14 10.17
N LYS A 332 0.06 -13.23 9.40
CA LYS A 332 0.74 -14.47 9.79
C LYS A 332 2.27 -14.30 9.83
N THR A 333 2.91 -14.98 10.78
CA THR A 333 4.37 -15.06 10.90
C THR A 333 4.99 -15.91 9.78
N PRO A 334 6.29 -15.72 9.44
CA PRO A 334 7.21 -14.73 10.01
C PRO A 334 6.89 -13.30 9.54
N TRP A 335 7.00 -12.35 10.46
CA TRP A 335 6.95 -10.93 10.13
C TRP A 335 8.35 -10.45 9.74
N PRO A 336 8.48 -9.49 8.81
CA PRO A 336 9.74 -8.80 8.62
C PRO A 336 10.19 -8.16 9.95
N PRO A 337 11.49 -8.17 10.27
CA PRO A 337 12.01 -7.45 11.44
C PRO A 337 11.57 -5.98 11.39
N HIS A 338 11.08 -5.44 12.51
CA HIS A 338 10.63 -4.05 12.61
C HIS A 338 9.49 -3.66 11.66
N ALA A 339 8.74 -4.63 11.12
CA ALA A 339 7.50 -4.35 10.39
C ALA A 339 6.42 -3.84 11.35
N HIS A 340 5.62 -2.88 10.89
CA HIS A 340 4.40 -2.43 11.55
C HIS A 340 3.29 -2.27 10.51
N VAL A 341 2.06 -2.59 10.90
CA VAL A 341 0.87 -2.29 10.09
C VAL A 341 0.75 -0.77 9.99
N GLU A 342 0.81 -0.26 8.76
CA GLU A 342 0.83 1.19 8.50
C GLU A 342 -0.43 1.61 7.73
N SER A 343 -0.82 0.83 6.72
CA SER A 343 -1.93 1.18 5.83
C SER A 343 -2.86 0.00 5.56
N VAL A 344 -4.12 0.31 5.25
CA VAL A 344 -5.17 -0.65 4.95
C VAL A 344 -6.00 -0.20 3.74
N ALA A 345 -6.46 -1.17 2.95
CA ALA A 345 -7.41 -0.93 1.86
C ALA A 345 -8.51 -2.00 1.90
N LEU A 346 -9.71 -1.63 1.47
CA LEU A 346 -10.90 -2.48 1.49
C LEU A 346 -11.71 -2.26 0.21
N ASP A 347 -12.11 -3.36 -0.43
CA ASP A 347 -13.07 -3.35 -1.54
C ASP A 347 -13.88 -4.65 -1.48
N GLY A 348 -15.17 -4.52 -1.15
CA GLY A 348 -16.10 -5.61 -0.92
C GLY A 348 -15.57 -6.59 0.11
N ASP A 349 -15.35 -7.81 -0.37
CA ASP A 349 -14.90 -8.95 0.42
C ASP A 349 -13.38 -9.13 0.42
N THR A 350 -12.63 -8.15 -0.10
CA THR A 350 -11.17 -8.18 -0.13
C THR A 350 -10.59 -7.05 0.70
N ALA A 351 -9.63 -7.38 1.56
CA ALA A 351 -8.92 -6.45 2.41
C ALA A 351 -7.41 -6.59 2.24
N ILE A 352 -6.71 -5.46 2.22
CA ILE A 352 -5.24 -5.40 2.27
C ILE A 352 -4.82 -4.83 3.61
N VAL A 353 -3.83 -5.48 4.22
CA VAL A 353 -3.10 -4.97 5.39
C VAL A 353 -1.64 -4.81 4.99
N ALA A 354 -1.18 -3.57 4.87
CA ALA A 354 0.18 -3.23 4.49
C ALA A 354 1.07 -3.07 5.72
N LEU A 355 2.21 -3.76 5.70
CA LEU A 355 3.22 -3.79 6.75
C LEU A 355 4.47 -3.07 6.26
N LYS A 356 4.69 -1.86 6.75
CA LYS A 356 5.88 -1.08 6.46
C LYS A 356 7.09 -1.64 7.18
N GLY A 357 8.11 -2.06 6.44
CA GLY A 357 9.37 -2.54 6.99
C GLY A 357 10.30 -1.38 7.40
N LEU A 358 10.53 -1.19 8.70
CA LEU A 358 11.49 -0.18 9.17
C LEU A 358 12.93 -0.70 9.15
N LEU A 359 13.87 0.23 9.01
CA LEU A 359 15.29 -0.04 9.18
C LEU A 359 15.60 -0.28 10.68
N GLY A 360 15.94 -1.51 11.03
CA GLY A 360 16.56 -1.84 12.32
C GLY A 360 18.07 -1.61 12.34
N GLU A 361 18.71 -1.83 13.49
CA GLU A 361 20.17 -1.74 13.67
C GLU A 361 20.96 -2.65 12.70
N THR A 362 20.32 -3.68 12.14
CA THR A 362 20.88 -4.64 11.17
C THR A 362 20.47 -4.41 9.70
N LYS A 363 19.81 -3.27 9.37
CA LYS A 363 19.49 -2.82 8.00
C LYS A 363 18.71 -3.79 7.08
N VAL A 364 17.73 -4.54 7.57
CA VAL A 364 16.84 -5.32 6.68
C VAL A 364 15.38 -5.23 7.14
N GLY A 365 14.66 -4.24 6.63
CA GLY A 365 13.19 -4.17 6.69
C GLY A 365 12.65 -4.24 5.26
N GLU A 366 12.17 -5.40 4.84
CA GLU A 366 11.69 -5.62 3.45
C GLU A 366 10.19 -5.32 3.27
N GLY A 367 9.47 -5.01 4.37
CA GLY A 367 8.03 -4.76 4.34
C GLY A 367 7.23 -5.97 3.82
N ALA A 368 5.91 -5.84 3.77
CA ALA A 368 5.03 -6.76 3.05
C ALA A 368 3.61 -6.17 2.95
N ALA A 369 2.74 -6.75 2.14
CA ALA A 369 1.29 -6.59 2.32
C ALA A 369 0.61 -7.95 2.39
N ARG A 370 -0.50 -8.03 3.10
CA ARG A 370 -1.30 -9.25 3.25
C ARG A 370 -2.68 -9.04 2.68
N VAL A 371 -3.13 -10.00 1.87
CA VAL A 371 -4.47 -10.01 1.28
C VAL A 371 -5.33 -10.96 2.09
N PHE A 372 -6.44 -10.43 2.59
CA PHE A 372 -7.48 -11.18 3.26
C PHE A 372 -8.74 -11.18 2.41
N GLN A 373 -9.41 -12.33 2.36
CA GLN A 373 -10.69 -12.47 1.68
C GLN A 373 -11.74 -12.94 2.68
N GLN A 374 -12.93 -12.35 2.63
CA GLN A 374 -14.05 -12.83 3.40
C GLN A 374 -14.65 -14.08 2.75
N ILE A 375 -14.80 -15.14 3.54
CA ILE A 375 -15.41 -16.41 3.16
C ILE A 375 -16.44 -16.75 4.24
N GLY A 376 -17.72 -16.59 3.90
CA GLY A 376 -18.79 -16.63 4.89
C GLY A 376 -18.58 -15.56 5.96
N ASP A 377 -18.57 -15.95 7.24
CA ASP A 377 -18.34 -15.02 8.36
C ASP A 377 -16.85 -14.82 8.70
N ALA A 378 -15.93 -15.53 8.05
CA ALA A 378 -14.51 -15.53 8.39
C ALA A 378 -13.68 -14.71 7.40
N TRP A 379 -12.65 -14.03 7.90
CA TRP A 379 -11.61 -13.41 7.07
C TRP A 379 -10.39 -14.32 7.03
N VAL A 380 -9.99 -14.70 5.81
CA VAL A 380 -8.91 -15.65 5.58
C VAL A 380 -7.76 -14.94 4.86
N GLU A 381 -6.55 -15.00 5.42
CA GLU A 381 -5.34 -14.56 4.73
C GLU A 381 -5.08 -15.49 3.54
N LYS A 382 -5.13 -14.95 2.31
CA LYS A 382 -4.99 -15.68 1.06
C LYS A 382 -3.64 -15.49 0.38
N ALA A 383 -3.04 -14.32 0.53
CA ALA A 383 -1.79 -14.01 -0.13
C ALA A 383 -0.90 -13.06 0.67
N ARG A 384 0.40 -13.14 0.38
CA ARG A 384 1.41 -12.16 0.76
C ARG A 384 1.93 -11.50 -0.51
N LEU A 385 1.85 -10.17 -0.55
CA LEU A 385 2.42 -9.34 -1.61
C LEU A 385 3.82 -8.89 -1.18
N GLU A 386 4.77 -9.04 -2.08
CA GLU A 386 6.15 -8.61 -1.90
C GLU A 386 6.78 -8.19 -3.24
N PRO A 387 7.80 -7.31 -3.23
CA PRO A 387 8.54 -6.97 -4.43
C PRO A 387 9.17 -8.20 -5.09
N GLN A 388 9.19 -8.25 -6.42
CA GLN A 388 9.91 -9.31 -7.17
C GLN A 388 11.40 -9.37 -6.84
N ILE A 389 11.99 -8.20 -6.55
CA ILE A 389 13.37 -8.05 -6.13
C ILE A 389 13.34 -7.42 -4.75
N PRO A 390 13.83 -8.13 -3.70
CA PRO A 390 13.90 -7.57 -2.36
C PRO A 390 14.65 -6.25 -2.35
N ALA A 391 14.01 -5.23 -1.78
CA ALA A 391 14.58 -3.90 -1.64
C ALA A 391 14.59 -3.51 -0.14
N PRO A 392 15.56 -3.98 0.65
CA PRO A 392 15.65 -3.66 2.06
C PRO A 392 15.69 -2.15 2.30
N GLY A 393 14.84 -1.65 3.20
CA GLY A 393 14.75 -0.22 3.49
C GLY A 393 13.90 0.58 2.50
N SER A 394 13.26 -0.06 1.52
CA SER A 394 12.34 0.59 0.58
C SER A 394 11.06 1.12 1.22
N TRP A 395 10.76 0.70 2.45
CA TRP A 395 9.48 0.94 3.12
C TRP A 395 8.29 0.42 2.30
N PHE A 396 8.47 -0.70 1.57
CA PHE A 396 7.35 -1.41 0.98
C PHE A 396 6.25 -1.66 2.02
N GLY A 397 4.99 -1.39 1.65
CA GLY A 397 3.86 -1.41 2.56
C GLY A 397 3.64 -0.08 3.29
N SER A 398 4.21 1.03 2.82
CA SER A 398 3.99 2.36 3.41
C SER A 398 2.59 2.92 3.17
N SER A 399 1.96 2.49 2.08
CA SER A 399 0.61 2.89 1.66
C SER A 399 0.04 1.76 0.81
N CYS A 400 -1.29 1.63 0.78
CA CYS A 400 -1.94 0.70 -0.13
C CYS A 400 -3.29 1.19 -0.62
N ALA A 401 -3.66 0.77 -1.83
CA ALA A 401 -4.96 1.00 -2.42
C ALA A 401 -5.44 -0.28 -3.11
N LEU A 402 -6.77 -0.43 -3.18
CA LEU A 402 -7.44 -1.60 -3.76
C LEU A 402 -8.65 -1.10 -4.56
N SER A 403 -8.81 -1.61 -5.78
CA SER A 403 -10.02 -1.44 -6.57
C SER A 403 -10.22 -2.68 -7.44
N GLY A 404 -11.35 -3.36 -7.25
CA GLY A 404 -11.63 -4.67 -7.80
C GLY A 404 -10.53 -5.67 -7.47
N ASN A 405 -9.86 -6.15 -8.52
CA ASN A 405 -8.75 -7.09 -8.41
C ASN A 405 -7.36 -6.40 -8.46
N VAL A 406 -7.29 -5.08 -8.52
CA VAL A 406 -6.02 -4.36 -8.65
C VAL A 406 -5.59 -3.82 -7.29
N ALA A 407 -4.39 -4.18 -6.87
CA ALA A 407 -3.78 -3.74 -5.63
C ALA A 407 -2.50 -2.94 -5.92
N LEU A 408 -2.38 -1.78 -5.28
CA LEU A 408 -1.16 -0.96 -5.33
C LEU A 408 -0.52 -0.89 -3.94
N ILE A 409 0.78 -1.13 -3.87
CA ILE A 409 1.54 -1.05 -2.62
C ILE A 409 2.71 -0.06 -2.79
N GLY A 410 2.72 0.98 -1.95
CA GLY A 410 3.79 1.97 -1.91
C GLY A 410 5.08 1.45 -1.28
N ALA A 411 6.21 1.89 -1.82
CA ALA A 411 7.57 1.63 -1.35
C ALA A 411 8.38 2.94 -1.43
N GLN A 412 8.01 3.89 -0.57
CA GLN A 412 8.42 5.29 -0.72
C GLN A 412 9.93 5.59 -0.61
N LEU A 413 10.74 4.68 -0.07
CA LEU A 413 12.20 4.82 0.00
C LEU A 413 12.95 3.88 -0.95
N GLN A 414 12.26 3.25 -1.90
CA GLN A 414 12.93 2.36 -2.85
C GLN A 414 14.00 3.10 -3.67
N THR A 415 15.18 2.48 -3.75
CA THR A 415 16.30 2.95 -4.57
C THR A 415 16.24 2.25 -5.94
N ILE A 416 16.41 3.02 -7.01
CA ILE A 416 16.44 2.52 -8.40
C ILE A 416 17.85 2.81 -8.93
N ASP A 417 18.50 1.88 -9.63
CA ASP A 417 19.70 2.12 -10.45
C ASP A 417 20.77 3.08 -9.88
N ALA A 418 21.17 2.89 -8.61
CA ALA A 418 22.18 3.67 -7.89
C ALA A 418 21.89 5.18 -7.70
N ILE A 419 20.65 5.62 -7.93
CA ILE A 419 20.11 6.92 -7.51
C ILE A 419 19.27 6.69 -6.25
N GLU A 420 19.80 7.10 -5.09
CA GLU A 420 19.21 6.86 -3.77
C GLU A 420 17.76 7.44 -3.66
N GLU A 421 16.85 6.62 -3.11
CA GLU A 421 15.58 7.03 -2.47
C GLU A 421 14.52 7.79 -3.33
N LYS A 422 14.23 7.32 -4.55
CA LYS A 422 13.16 7.91 -5.38
C LYS A 422 11.76 7.36 -5.12
N GLY A 423 11.65 6.20 -4.46
CA GLY A 423 10.37 5.56 -4.21
C GLY A 423 9.81 4.79 -5.41
N ALA A 424 8.84 3.93 -5.14
CA ALA A 424 8.16 3.09 -6.13
C ALA A 424 6.75 2.74 -5.67
N VAL A 425 5.90 2.33 -6.61
CA VAL A 425 4.63 1.66 -6.32
C VAL A 425 4.61 0.33 -7.05
N HIS A 426 4.25 -0.73 -6.36
CA HIS A 426 4.13 -2.06 -6.93
C HIS A 426 2.67 -2.38 -7.19
N ALA A 427 2.35 -2.70 -8.44
CA ALA A 427 1.02 -3.11 -8.86
C ALA A 427 0.94 -4.65 -8.87
N PHE A 428 -0.16 -5.16 -8.31
CA PHE A 428 -0.50 -6.57 -8.28
C PHE A 428 -1.91 -6.75 -8.80
N GLU A 429 -2.13 -7.84 -9.53
CA GLU A 429 -3.45 -8.31 -9.89
C GLU A 429 -3.80 -9.52 -9.01
N LEU A 430 -4.91 -9.40 -8.29
CA LEU A 430 -5.44 -10.40 -7.38
C LEU A 430 -6.37 -11.32 -8.16
N VAL A 431 -5.91 -12.53 -8.46
CA VAL A 431 -6.81 -13.55 -8.99
C VAL A 431 -7.77 -13.91 -7.87
N THR A 432 -9.07 -13.68 -8.06
CA THR A 432 -10.11 -14.18 -7.15
C THR A 432 -10.60 -15.51 -7.68
N GLU A 433 -10.43 -16.58 -6.91
CA GLU A 433 -11.15 -17.82 -7.21
C GLU A 433 -12.64 -17.57 -6.94
N THR A 434 -13.43 -17.51 -8.00
CA THR A 434 -14.89 -17.42 -7.88
C THR A 434 -15.44 -18.79 -7.47
N GLY A 435 -16.03 -18.89 -6.29
CA GLY A 435 -16.78 -20.06 -5.85
C GLY A 435 -17.51 -19.83 -4.54
N ASP A 436 -18.56 -20.62 -4.30
CA ASP A 436 -19.31 -20.59 -3.03
C ASP A 436 -18.41 -21.02 -1.86
N ALA A 437 -18.62 -20.45 -0.67
CA ALA A 437 -17.88 -20.87 0.52
C ALA A 437 -18.19 -22.33 0.90
N CYS A 438 -17.19 -23.07 1.36
CA CYS A 438 -17.33 -24.45 1.79
C CYS A 438 -16.45 -24.79 2.99
N ALA A 439 -16.89 -25.72 3.82
CA ALA A 439 -16.05 -26.32 4.86
C ALA A 439 -15.48 -27.67 4.40
N THR A 440 -16.23 -28.39 3.59
CA THR A 440 -15.88 -29.70 3.02
C THR A 440 -16.38 -29.81 1.59
N GLY A 441 -15.92 -30.81 0.84
CA GLY A 441 -16.38 -31.05 -0.53
C GLY A 441 -17.90 -31.22 -0.65
N ASP A 442 -18.56 -31.68 0.41
CA ASP A 442 -20.02 -31.90 0.43
C ASP A 442 -20.83 -30.59 0.37
N ASP A 443 -20.21 -29.46 0.72
CA ASP A 443 -20.84 -28.13 0.61
C ASP A 443 -20.85 -27.63 -0.85
N CYS A 444 -20.14 -28.31 -1.75
CA CYS A 444 -19.92 -27.89 -3.12
C CYS A 444 -20.69 -28.74 -4.13
N PRO A 445 -21.35 -28.14 -5.14
CA PRO A 445 -21.96 -28.88 -6.25
C PRO A 445 -20.96 -29.78 -7.00
N SER A 446 -19.68 -29.41 -6.99
CA SER A 446 -18.57 -30.17 -7.58
C SER A 446 -18.04 -31.29 -6.69
N GLY A 447 -18.41 -31.33 -5.40
CA GLY A 447 -17.80 -32.23 -4.42
C GLY A 447 -16.40 -31.80 -3.97
N VAL A 448 -15.90 -30.65 -4.42
CA VAL A 448 -14.51 -30.22 -4.21
C VAL A 448 -14.46 -28.85 -3.55
N CYS A 449 -13.95 -28.84 -2.33
CA CYS A 449 -13.68 -27.64 -1.56
C CYS A 449 -12.16 -27.46 -1.44
N VAL A 450 -11.64 -26.37 -1.99
CA VAL A 450 -10.22 -26.00 -1.89
C VAL A 450 -10.11 -24.67 -1.17
N ASP A 451 -9.36 -24.64 -0.08
CA ASP A 451 -9.12 -23.44 0.73
C ASP A 451 -10.40 -22.66 1.12
N GLY A 452 -11.48 -23.40 1.35
CA GLY A 452 -12.78 -22.87 1.78
C GLY A 452 -13.67 -22.37 0.64
N ILE A 453 -13.33 -22.66 -0.63
CA ILE A 453 -14.07 -22.24 -1.81
C ILE A 453 -14.42 -23.46 -2.68
N CYS A 454 -15.65 -23.50 -3.19
CA CYS A 454 -16.13 -24.51 -4.10
C CYS A 454 -15.54 -24.32 -5.49
N CYS A 455 -14.66 -25.24 -5.88
CA CYS A 455 -14.08 -25.28 -7.21
C CYS A 455 -15.11 -25.71 -8.27
N GLY A 456 -15.16 -25.03 -9.42
CA GLY A 456 -15.82 -25.54 -10.62
C GLY A 456 -15.00 -26.62 -11.34
N ALA A 457 -15.65 -27.48 -12.13
CA ALA A 457 -15.03 -28.62 -12.82
C ALA A 457 -13.91 -28.27 -13.83
N GLU A 458 -13.76 -27.00 -14.21
CA GLU A 458 -12.76 -26.55 -15.20
C GLU A 458 -11.53 -25.85 -14.59
N GLY A 459 -11.43 -25.75 -13.25
CA GLY A 459 -10.46 -24.85 -12.60
C GLY A 459 -9.50 -25.43 -11.55
N CYS A 460 -9.60 -26.69 -11.14
CA CYS A 460 -8.75 -27.20 -10.03
C CYS A 460 -7.81 -28.34 -10.47
N PRO A 461 -6.58 -28.41 -9.91
CA PRO A 461 -5.58 -29.41 -10.29
C PRO A 461 -6.08 -30.82 -10.00
N GLU A 462 -5.90 -31.73 -10.96
CA GLU A 462 -6.25 -33.15 -10.79
C GLU A 462 -5.51 -33.70 -9.56
N VAL A 463 -6.25 -34.12 -8.54
CA VAL A 463 -5.67 -34.83 -7.41
C VAL A 463 -5.32 -36.23 -7.91
N ASP A 464 -4.05 -36.47 -8.21
CA ASP A 464 -3.53 -37.78 -8.60
C ASP A 464 -3.79 -38.79 -7.46
N GLY A 465 -4.87 -39.55 -7.61
CA GLY A 465 -5.28 -40.56 -6.66
C GLY A 465 -4.34 -41.75 -6.67
N THR A 466 -3.43 -41.83 -5.71
CA THR A 466 -2.88 -43.13 -5.25
C THR A 466 -2.79 -43.18 -3.73
N GLY A 467 -3.82 -43.76 -3.11
CA GLY A 467 -3.86 -44.00 -1.67
C GLY A 467 -5.12 -44.75 -1.23
N GLY A 468 -5.36 -45.94 -1.78
CA GLY A 468 -6.54 -46.75 -1.44
C GLY A 468 -6.47 -47.47 -0.09
N SER A 469 -7.64 -47.59 0.54
CA SER A 469 -8.23 -48.76 1.25
C SER A 469 -8.96 -48.32 2.55
N GLY A 470 -10.21 -48.69 2.81
CA GLY A 470 -11.14 -49.51 2.06
C GLY A 470 -12.57 -49.40 2.65
N GLY A 471 -13.56 -49.59 1.80
CA GLY A 471 -14.96 -49.75 2.18
C GLY A 471 -15.55 -50.93 1.41
N GLN A 472 -15.92 -51.99 2.15
CA GLN A 472 -16.67 -53.12 1.63
C GLN A 472 -18.14 -52.74 1.42
N GLY A 473 -18.74 -53.23 0.33
CA GLY A 473 -20.16 -53.64 0.35
C GLY A 473 -21.01 -53.24 -0.85
N ALA A 474 -21.19 -54.23 -1.76
CA ALA A 474 -22.46 -54.61 -2.42
C ALA A 474 -23.15 -53.60 -3.38
N ASP A 475 -23.79 -53.98 -4.49
CA ASP A 475 -23.86 -55.17 -5.35
C ASP A 475 -24.77 -54.79 -6.54
N MET A 476 -24.59 -55.44 -7.71
CA MET A 476 -25.53 -55.55 -8.86
C MET A 476 -25.91 -54.26 -9.66
N ALA A 477 -26.02 -54.22 -11.01
CA ALA A 477 -26.23 -55.25 -12.03
C ALA A 477 -25.82 -54.79 -13.46
N THR A 478 -25.26 -55.74 -14.23
CA THR A 478 -25.49 -56.08 -15.66
C THR A 478 -25.55 -55.00 -16.77
N ALA A 479 -24.61 -55.10 -17.74
CA ALA A 479 -24.90 -55.36 -19.16
C ALA A 479 -23.61 -55.72 -19.94
N GLU A 480 -23.67 -56.83 -20.70
CA GLU A 480 -22.61 -57.43 -21.51
C GLU A 480 -22.54 -56.88 -22.97
N ALA A 481 -21.45 -57.28 -23.64
CA ALA A 481 -21.18 -57.38 -25.10
C ALA A 481 -20.52 -56.16 -25.77
N GLY A 482 -19.46 -56.27 -26.57
CA GLY A 482 -18.72 -57.43 -27.10
C GLY A 482 -17.53 -56.96 -27.96
N CYS A 483 -16.59 -57.88 -28.19
CA CYS A 483 -15.27 -57.75 -28.84
C CYS A 483 -15.21 -57.09 -30.23
N GLN A 484 -14.06 -56.50 -30.58
CA GLN A 484 -13.21 -57.05 -31.66
C GLN A 484 -11.78 -56.47 -31.73
N CYS A 485 -10.82 -57.37 -31.93
CA CYS A 485 -9.41 -57.10 -32.24
C CYS A 485 -9.22 -56.71 -33.72
N GLY A 486 -8.23 -55.86 -34.00
CA GLY A 486 -7.70 -55.60 -35.33
C GLY A 486 -6.23 -55.16 -35.24
N ILE A 487 -5.36 -56.01 -35.75
CA ILE A 487 -3.90 -55.88 -35.84
C ILE A 487 -3.55 -54.95 -37.02
N ASP A 488 -2.58 -54.05 -36.89
CA ASP A 488 -1.41 -54.03 -37.80
C ASP A 488 -0.34 -52.99 -37.42
N ASN A 489 0.84 -53.32 -37.92
CA ASN A 489 2.18 -53.07 -37.39
C ASN A 489 2.95 -52.13 -38.33
N THR A 490 4.09 -51.60 -37.86
CA THR A 490 5.25 -51.08 -38.64
C THR A 490 5.08 -49.76 -39.42
N SER A 491 6.06 -48.87 -39.58
CA SER A 491 7.48 -48.78 -39.17
C SER A 491 8.01 -47.37 -39.51
N ALA A 492 8.97 -46.88 -38.73
CA ALA A 492 9.82 -45.73 -39.03
C ALA A 492 10.95 -46.09 -40.03
N SER A 493 11.45 -45.11 -40.82
CA SER A 493 12.89 -44.90 -41.13
C SER A 493 13.15 -43.98 -42.35
N SER A 494 13.89 -42.89 -42.08
CA SER A 494 15.01 -42.23 -42.81
C SER A 494 15.16 -42.26 -44.36
N THR A 495 15.53 -41.11 -44.96
CA THR A 495 16.87 -40.82 -45.58
C THR A 495 16.94 -39.47 -46.34
N LEU A 496 18.16 -38.89 -46.35
CA LEU A 496 18.65 -37.67 -47.05
C LEU A 496 18.50 -37.71 -48.59
N HIS A 497 18.56 -36.54 -49.26
CA HIS A 497 19.49 -36.20 -50.38
C HIS A 497 19.60 -34.68 -50.66
N HIS A 498 20.78 -34.26 -51.14
CA HIS A 498 21.27 -32.90 -51.48
C HIS A 498 20.89 -32.38 -52.88
N VAL A 499 21.10 -31.07 -53.12
CA VAL A 499 21.80 -30.37 -54.27
C VAL A 499 21.31 -28.90 -54.31
N ALA A 500 22.07 -27.89 -53.86
CA ALA A 500 23.12 -27.05 -54.50
C ALA A 500 22.62 -25.84 -55.35
N GLY A 501 23.22 -24.64 -55.14
CA GLY A 501 23.20 -23.57 -56.16
C GLY A 501 23.40 -22.10 -55.74
N LEU A 502 24.68 -21.66 -55.70
CA LEU A 502 25.25 -20.32 -55.98
C LEU A 502 25.28 -19.15 -54.94
N LEU A 503 26.54 -18.76 -54.64
CA LEU A 503 27.07 -17.47 -54.15
C LEU A 503 27.23 -16.44 -55.31
N LEU A 504 27.23 -15.12 -55.02
CA LEU A 504 28.44 -14.26 -54.92
C LEU A 504 28.12 -12.73 -54.82
N LEU A 505 28.68 -12.11 -53.75
CA LEU A 505 29.48 -10.86 -53.68
C LEU A 505 28.96 -9.45 -54.05
N GLY A 506 29.13 -8.53 -53.09
CA GLY A 506 29.17 -7.07 -53.28
C GLY A 506 29.51 -6.31 -52.00
N LEU A 507 30.80 -5.98 -51.82
CA LEU A 507 31.44 -5.34 -50.66
C LEU A 507 31.33 -3.79 -50.63
N LEU A 508 31.54 -3.26 -49.41
CA LEU A 508 32.26 -2.01 -49.04
C LEU A 508 31.55 -0.64 -49.10
N GLY A 509 31.64 0.10 -47.98
CA GLY A 509 31.47 1.56 -47.98
C GLY A 509 31.38 2.27 -46.62
N LEU A 510 32.38 2.14 -45.74
CA LEU A 510 32.62 3.09 -44.64
C LEU A 510 32.75 4.54 -45.15
N ARG A 511 32.13 5.52 -44.48
CA ARG A 511 32.79 6.82 -44.21
C ARG A 511 32.12 7.66 -43.12
N ARG A 512 32.97 8.04 -42.16
CA ARG A 512 32.81 9.04 -41.09
C ARG A 512 32.95 10.48 -41.64
N LYS A 513 32.30 11.40 -40.90
CA LYS A 513 32.59 12.83 -40.65
C LYS A 513 32.39 13.85 -41.80
N ARG A 514 31.51 14.82 -41.52
CA ARG A 514 31.95 16.15 -41.08
C ARG A 514 31.25 16.52 -39.79
#